data_AF-A0A1U7U040-F1
#
_entry.id   AF-A0A1U7U040-F1
#
_cell.length_a   1.000
_cell.length_b   1.000
_cell.length_c   1.000
_cell.angle_alpha   90.00
_cell.angle_beta   90.00
_cell.angle_gamma   90.00
#
_symmetry.space_group_name_H-M   'P 1'
#
loop_
_entity.id
_entity.type
_entity.pdbx_description
1 polymer ?
#
loop_
_entity_poly.entity_id
_entity_poly.type
_entity_poly.pdbx_seq_one_letter_code
_entity_poly.pdbx_strand_id
1 'polypeptide(L)'
;MGPEPRTVSKRYLSSLKNKLSSGAWRKACQPGSCPGSGLQEPEEKRIVRELLETEQAYVARLHLLDQVFFQELLRAARSSKAFPEDVVRVIFSNISSIYQFHAQFFLPELQQRLDDWTATPRIGDVIQKLAPFLKMYSEYVKNFERAAELLATWTDKCPAFQEVIARIQSSEASGSLTLQHHMLEPVQRIPRYELLLKEYVQKLPAQAPDQADAQKALAMIFSAAQHSNAAITEMERLQELWEVYQRLGLEDDIVDPSNTLLREGPVLKISFRRSDPMERYLFLFNNMLLYCVPRVIQVGAHFQVRTRIDVAGMKVRKLPDAEFSHSFLVSGKQRTLELQARSQEEMLSWVQACQAAIDQIEKRNETFKAACQGPEGGAQEQELQSEELGLRAPQWVRDKMVTMCMRCQGPFNALTRRRHHCRACGYVVCARCSDYRAELKYDDNRPNRVCFDCYTFLTGNVLPEDKEDRRRGILEKGASAGPDQSLVCSFLQLVGDRWGKSGPRGWCVIPHDDPLVLYVYAAPQDVRAHTSIPLLGYQVTTGPQGDPRVFQLQQSGQLYTFKAETEELRGRWVKAMERAASGWTPSRPDDGDLSD
;
A
#
# COMPACT_ATOMS: atom_id res chain seq x y z
N MET A 1 -34.87 8.22 33.82
CA MET A 1 -34.82 8.22 32.35
C MET A 1 -33.90 7.07 31.94
N GLY A 2 -34.47 5.96 31.46
CA GLY A 2 -33.67 4.83 30.98
C GLY A 2 -33.03 5.14 29.63
N PRO A 3 -31.94 4.46 29.24
CA PRO A 3 -31.31 4.70 27.95
C PRO A 3 -32.22 4.14 26.85
N GLU A 4 -32.58 4.99 25.88
CA GLU A 4 -33.31 4.55 24.69
C GLU A 4 -32.49 3.53 23.89
N PRO A 5 -33.13 2.50 23.29
CA PRO A 5 -32.45 1.58 22.39
C PRO A 5 -31.98 2.34 21.15
N ARG A 6 -30.66 2.47 20.99
CA ARG A 6 -30.06 3.06 19.79
C ARG A 6 -30.42 2.21 18.58
N THR A 7 -31.15 2.81 17.66
CA THR A 7 -31.53 2.21 16.38
C THR A 7 -30.30 2.10 15.47
N VAL A 8 -30.21 0.98 14.74
CA VAL A 8 -29.18 0.70 13.73
C VAL A 8 -29.10 1.86 12.72
N SER A 9 -27.88 2.31 12.40
CA SER A 9 -27.65 3.40 11.46
C SER A 9 -28.33 3.11 10.11
N LYS A 10 -29.14 4.03 9.61
CA LYS A 10 -29.75 3.93 8.26
C LYS A 10 -28.71 3.75 7.14
N ARG A 11 -27.41 4.04 7.39
CA ARG A 11 -26.30 3.70 6.49
C ARG A 11 -26.02 2.20 6.41
N TYR A 12 -26.10 1.46 7.51
CA TYR A 12 -25.92 0.01 7.54
C TYR A 12 -26.97 -0.68 6.67
N LEU A 13 -28.25 -0.37 6.89
CA LEU A 13 -29.38 -0.95 6.14
C LEU A 13 -29.38 -0.55 4.65
N SER A 14 -28.91 0.65 4.30
CA SER A 14 -28.86 1.12 2.90
C SER A 14 -27.61 0.64 2.16
N SER A 15 -26.47 0.48 2.83
CA SER A 15 -25.24 -0.11 2.28
C SER A 15 -25.43 -1.60 1.95
N LEU A 16 -26.04 -2.36 2.87
CA LEU A 16 -26.42 -3.76 2.65
C LEU A 16 -27.39 -3.92 1.45
N LYS A 17 -28.41 -3.05 1.35
CA LYS A 17 -29.42 -3.10 0.27
C LYS A 17 -28.82 -2.80 -1.12
N ASN A 18 -27.85 -1.89 -1.19
CA ASN A 18 -27.27 -1.45 -2.47
C ASN A 18 -26.11 -2.34 -2.96
N LYS A 19 -25.37 -3.00 -2.06
CA LYS A 19 -24.14 -3.76 -2.42
C LYS A 19 -24.34 -5.27 -2.60
N LEU A 20 -25.44 -5.85 -2.10
CA LEU A 20 -25.77 -7.29 -2.25
C LEU A 20 -26.68 -7.61 -3.43
N SER A 21 -27.16 -6.59 -4.14
CA SER A 21 -27.81 -6.74 -5.45
C SER A 21 -26.83 -7.24 -6.53
N SER A 22 -25.51 -7.12 -6.29
CA SER A 22 -24.44 -7.69 -7.10
C SER A 22 -24.23 -9.17 -6.73
N GLY A 23 -24.78 -10.09 -7.53
CA GLY A 23 -24.78 -11.54 -7.32
C GLY A 23 -23.41 -12.26 -7.39
N ALA A 24 -22.32 -11.67 -6.88
CA ALA A 24 -20.98 -12.27 -6.91
C ALA A 24 -20.89 -13.57 -6.08
N TRP A 25 -21.65 -13.69 -5.00
CA TRP A 25 -21.74 -14.89 -4.17
C TRP A 25 -22.61 -16.01 -4.79
N ARG A 26 -23.47 -15.67 -5.77
CA ARG A 26 -24.22 -16.66 -6.57
C ARG A 26 -23.36 -17.45 -7.57
N LYS A 27 -22.11 -17.05 -7.81
CA LYS A 27 -21.24 -17.69 -8.82
C LYS A 27 -20.58 -18.99 -8.37
N ALA A 28 -20.60 -19.32 -7.07
CA ALA A 28 -19.92 -20.51 -6.56
C ALA A 28 -20.70 -21.83 -6.77
N CYS A 29 -21.99 -21.77 -7.11
CA CYS A 29 -22.84 -22.95 -7.29
C CYS A 29 -23.52 -22.92 -8.67
N GLN A 30 -22.81 -23.35 -9.72
CA GLN A 30 -23.44 -23.72 -11.00
C GLN A 30 -22.98 -25.12 -11.40
N PRO A 31 -23.81 -26.15 -11.26
CA PRO A 31 -23.64 -27.39 -12.02
C PRO A 31 -24.00 -27.12 -13.48
N GLY A 32 -23.23 -27.70 -14.42
CA GLY A 32 -23.46 -27.58 -15.86
C GLY A 32 -24.88 -27.95 -16.26
N SER A 33 -25.51 -27.10 -17.06
CA SER A 33 -26.90 -27.25 -17.50
C SER A 33 -27.04 -28.28 -18.62
N CYS A 34 -27.91 -29.28 -18.39
CA CYS A 34 -28.59 -30.00 -19.47
C CYS A 34 -29.93 -29.31 -19.76
N PRO A 35 -30.37 -29.18 -21.03
CA PRO A 35 -31.64 -28.56 -21.36
C PRO A 35 -32.78 -29.58 -21.24
N GLY A 36 -33.62 -29.42 -20.23
CA GLY A 36 -34.89 -30.13 -20.10
C GLY A 36 -36.03 -29.14 -19.84
N SER A 37 -37.08 -29.21 -20.65
CA SER A 37 -38.31 -28.45 -20.53
C SER A 37 -39.07 -28.77 -19.23
N GLY A 38 -39.39 -27.77 -18.41
CA GLY A 38 -40.20 -27.94 -17.20
C GLY A 38 -40.63 -26.60 -16.60
N LEU A 39 -41.82 -26.57 -16.01
CA LEU A 39 -42.46 -25.42 -15.35
C LEU A 39 -41.48 -24.65 -14.45
N GLN A 40 -41.48 -23.32 -14.57
CA GLN A 40 -40.60 -22.43 -13.81
C GLN A 40 -40.86 -22.61 -12.31
N GLU A 41 -39.83 -22.99 -11.55
CA GLU A 41 -39.94 -23.21 -10.11
C GLU A 41 -40.36 -21.92 -9.39
N PRO A 42 -41.29 -21.98 -8.39
CA PRO A 42 -41.70 -20.80 -7.63
C PRO A 42 -40.51 -20.06 -7.00
N GLU A 43 -40.52 -18.73 -7.06
CA GLU A 43 -39.38 -17.90 -6.63
C GLU A 43 -39.02 -18.11 -5.15
N GLU A 44 -40.02 -18.32 -4.30
CA GLU A 44 -39.85 -18.61 -2.88
C GLU A 44 -39.16 -19.96 -2.63
N LYS A 45 -39.45 -20.98 -3.45
CA LYS A 45 -38.82 -22.29 -3.35
C LYS A 45 -37.37 -22.23 -3.79
N ARG A 46 -37.06 -21.42 -4.81
CA ARG A 46 -35.69 -21.18 -5.27
C ARG A 46 -34.83 -20.56 -4.18
N ILE A 47 -35.36 -19.61 -3.40
CA ILE A 47 -34.63 -18.98 -2.29
C ILE A 47 -34.35 -20.00 -1.17
N VAL A 48 -35.31 -20.88 -0.86
CA VAL A 48 -35.09 -21.94 0.16
C VAL A 48 -34.07 -22.97 -0.32
N ARG A 49 -34.06 -23.30 -1.61
CA ARG A 49 -33.01 -24.14 -2.20
C ARG A 49 -31.63 -23.47 -2.07
N GLU A 50 -31.53 -22.19 -2.37
CA GLU A 50 -30.30 -21.41 -2.21
C GLU A 50 -29.85 -21.36 -0.73
N LEU A 51 -30.79 -21.22 0.20
CA LEU A 51 -30.52 -21.30 1.64
C LEU A 51 -29.92 -22.66 2.02
N LEU A 52 -30.50 -23.76 1.53
CA LEU A 52 -30.01 -25.13 1.78
C LEU A 52 -28.62 -25.36 1.17
N GLU A 53 -28.43 -25.06 -0.11
CA GLU A 53 -27.13 -25.26 -0.80
C GLU A 53 -26.01 -24.47 -0.12
N THR A 54 -26.29 -23.21 0.24
CA THR A 54 -25.30 -22.39 0.96
C THR A 54 -25.13 -22.83 2.41
N GLU A 55 -26.12 -23.49 3.03
CA GLU A 55 -25.99 -24.11 4.35
C GLU A 55 -25.10 -25.34 4.32
N GLN A 56 -25.26 -26.20 3.31
CA GLN A 56 -24.41 -27.38 3.12
C GLN A 56 -22.93 -26.96 2.96
N ALA A 57 -22.67 -25.94 2.14
CA ALA A 57 -21.34 -25.37 2.00
C ALA A 57 -20.82 -24.80 3.33
N TYR A 58 -21.65 -24.07 4.08
CA TYR A 58 -21.28 -23.52 5.38
C TYR A 58 -20.95 -24.62 6.41
N VAL A 59 -21.77 -25.66 6.50
CA VAL A 59 -21.52 -26.81 7.39
C VAL A 59 -20.22 -27.53 7.02
N ALA A 60 -19.90 -27.65 5.72
CA ALA A 60 -18.61 -28.19 5.29
C ALA A 60 -17.42 -27.33 5.75
N ARG A 61 -17.57 -25.99 5.75
CA ARG A 61 -16.55 -25.07 6.29
C ARG A 61 -16.43 -25.15 7.81
N LEU A 62 -17.55 -25.25 8.53
CA LEU A 62 -17.56 -25.48 9.98
C LEU A 62 -16.90 -26.82 10.33
N HIS A 63 -17.14 -27.86 9.54
CA HIS A 63 -16.45 -29.14 9.69
C HIS A 63 -14.93 -28.99 9.52
N LEU A 64 -14.47 -28.24 8.51
CA LEU A 64 -13.05 -27.96 8.34
C LEU A 64 -12.45 -27.24 9.56
N LEU A 65 -13.13 -26.23 10.11
CA LEU A 65 -12.67 -25.52 11.29
C LEU A 65 -12.64 -26.41 12.54
N ASP A 66 -13.71 -27.13 12.82
CA ASP A 66 -13.89 -27.87 14.07
C ASP A 66 -13.27 -29.27 14.02
N GLN A 67 -13.59 -30.06 13.01
CA GLN A 67 -13.21 -31.47 12.93
C GLN A 67 -11.82 -31.70 12.33
N VAL A 68 -11.30 -30.72 11.59
CA VAL A 68 -9.94 -30.78 11.02
C VAL A 68 -9.00 -29.87 11.79
N PHE A 69 -9.11 -28.54 11.66
CA PHE A 69 -8.15 -27.63 12.29
C PHE A 69 -8.11 -27.74 13.81
N PHE A 70 -9.26 -27.60 14.48
CA PHE A 70 -9.31 -27.64 15.93
C PHE A 70 -8.90 -29.00 16.50
N GLN A 71 -9.41 -30.11 15.98
CA GLN A 71 -9.02 -31.45 16.46
C GLN A 71 -7.55 -31.80 16.19
N GLU A 72 -7.00 -31.46 15.01
CA GLU A 72 -5.59 -31.74 14.69
C GLU A 72 -4.65 -30.93 15.61
N LEU A 73 -4.95 -29.63 15.82
CA LEU A 73 -4.17 -28.79 16.72
C LEU A 73 -4.27 -29.26 18.17
N LEU A 74 -5.46 -29.68 18.62
CA LEU A 74 -5.64 -30.21 19.97
C LEU A 74 -4.89 -31.54 20.16
N ARG A 75 -4.86 -32.40 19.13
CA ARG A 75 -4.08 -33.65 19.14
C ARG A 75 -2.58 -33.36 19.14
N ALA A 76 -2.13 -32.38 18.37
CA ALA A 76 -0.74 -31.95 18.36
C ALA A 76 -0.32 -31.35 19.72
N ALA A 77 -1.18 -30.56 20.36
CA ALA A 77 -0.95 -30.04 21.71
C ALA A 77 -0.78 -31.16 22.74
N ARG A 78 -1.63 -32.19 22.68
CA ARG A 78 -1.57 -33.37 23.59
C ARG A 78 -0.33 -34.22 23.41
N SER A 79 0.05 -34.47 22.15
CA SER A 79 1.13 -35.38 21.81
C SER A 79 2.51 -34.73 21.99
N SER A 80 2.69 -33.51 21.49
CA SER A 80 3.99 -32.83 21.49
C SER A 80 4.24 -31.98 22.75
N LYS A 81 3.18 -31.56 23.45
CA LYS A 81 3.22 -30.52 24.51
C LYS A 81 3.91 -29.22 24.06
N ALA A 82 4.06 -28.99 22.76
CA ALA A 82 4.75 -27.82 22.21
C ALA A 82 3.97 -26.51 22.44
N PHE A 83 2.65 -26.61 22.62
CA PHE A 83 1.77 -25.50 22.95
C PHE A 83 0.57 -25.97 23.79
N PRO A 84 -0.01 -25.11 24.65
CA PRO A 84 -1.09 -25.51 25.56
C PRO A 84 -2.42 -25.81 24.85
N GLU A 85 -3.18 -26.78 25.34
CA GLU A 85 -4.56 -27.05 24.86
C GLU A 85 -5.48 -25.84 25.03
N ASP A 86 -5.30 -25.09 26.13
CA ASP A 86 -6.13 -23.91 26.41
C ASP A 86 -5.97 -22.82 25.36
N VAL A 87 -4.77 -22.67 24.76
CA VAL A 87 -4.56 -21.74 23.65
C VAL A 87 -5.41 -22.15 22.45
N VAL A 88 -5.41 -23.44 22.10
CA VAL A 88 -6.22 -23.97 20.99
C VAL A 88 -7.72 -23.74 21.27
N ARG A 89 -8.18 -24.03 22.49
CA ARG A 89 -9.57 -23.80 22.90
C ARG A 89 -9.96 -22.32 22.82
N VAL A 90 -9.07 -21.41 23.20
CA VAL A 90 -9.32 -19.97 23.07
C VAL A 90 -9.32 -19.55 21.60
N ILE A 91 -8.45 -20.07 20.73
CA ILE A 91 -8.45 -19.70 19.30
C ILE A 91 -9.79 -20.09 18.64
N PHE A 92 -10.31 -21.27 18.94
CA PHE A 92 -11.53 -21.78 18.30
C PHE A 92 -12.82 -21.45 19.06
N SER A 93 -12.72 -20.89 20.28
CA SER A 93 -13.86 -20.46 21.10
C SER A 93 -14.93 -21.58 21.19
N ASN A 94 -16.19 -21.25 20.91
CA ASN A 94 -17.32 -22.16 20.88
C ASN A 94 -17.66 -22.69 19.46
N ILE A 95 -16.69 -22.77 18.54
CA ILE A 95 -16.92 -23.26 17.16
C ILE A 95 -17.55 -24.65 17.11
N SER A 96 -17.20 -25.53 18.05
CA SER A 96 -17.76 -26.89 18.11
C SER A 96 -19.27 -26.86 18.37
N SER A 97 -19.74 -25.94 19.23
CA SER A 97 -21.17 -25.75 19.50
C SER A 97 -21.90 -25.24 18.26
N ILE A 98 -21.28 -24.30 17.52
CA ILE A 98 -21.81 -23.79 16.25
C ILE A 98 -21.91 -24.93 15.23
N TYR A 99 -20.82 -25.69 15.03
CA TYR A 99 -20.79 -26.81 14.10
C TYR A 99 -21.86 -27.86 14.42
N GLN A 100 -21.93 -28.32 15.67
CA GLN A 100 -22.90 -29.33 16.08
C GLN A 100 -24.34 -28.89 15.83
N PHE A 101 -24.68 -27.64 16.16
CA PHE A 101 -26.02 -27.12 15.92
C PHE A 101 -26.37 -27.14 14.41
N HIS A 102 -25.49 -26.59 13.58
CA HIS A 102 -25.75 -26.47 12.14
C HIS A 102 -25.76 -27.84 11.45
N ALA A 103 -24.81 -28.73 11.77
CA ALA A 103 -24.67 -30.03 11.14
C ALA A 103 -25.73 -31.05 11.59
N GLN A 104 -26.08 -31.07 12.89
CA GLN A 104 -26.94 -32.12 13.46
C GLN A 104 -28.41 -31.72 13.55
N PHE A 105 -28.72 -30.41 13.55
CA PHE A 105 -30.10 -29.93 13.73
C PHE A 105 -30.57 -29.09 12.54
N PHE A 106 -29.91 -27.97 12.25
CA PHE A 106 -30.46 -27.00 11.29
C PHE A 106 -30.42 -27.49 9.84
N LEU A 107 -29.28 -28.02 9.37
CA LEU A 107 -29.16 -28.53 8.00
C LEU A 107 -30.13 -29.69 7.72
N PRO A 108 -30.26 -30.72 8.59
CA PRO A 108 -31.26 -31.77 8.41
C PRO A 108 -32.69 -31.24 8.33
N GLU A 109 -33.07 -30.26 9.16
CA GLU A 109 -34.41 -29.65 9.08
C GLU A 109 -34.66 -28.89 7.77
N LEU A 110 -33.66 -28.16 7.26
CA LEU A 110 -33.76 -27.50 5.96
C LEU A 110 -33.90 -28.50 4.82
N GLN A 111 -33.12 -29.59 4.85
CA GLN A 111 -33.17 -30.65 3.84
C GLN A 111 -34.55 -31.32 3.84
N GLN A 112 -35.02 -31.74 5.02
CA GLN A 112 -36.33 -32.38 5.17
C GLN A 112 -37.46 -31.47 4.67
N ARG A 113 -37.38 -30.15 4.93
CA ARG A 113 -38.40 -29.21 4.45
C ARG A 113 -38.40 -29.07 2.93
N LEU A 114 -37.23 -29.08 2.29
CA LEU A 114 -37.16 -28.99 0.84
C LEU A 114 -37.64 -30.29 0.16
N ASP A 115 -37.37 -31.44 0.77
CA ASP A 115 -37.83 -32.74 0.29
C ASP A 115 -39.37 -32.86 0.34
N ASP A 116 -40.01 -32.29 1.37
CA ASP A 116 -41.47 -32.28 1.56
C ASP A 116 -42.14 -30.95 1.16
N TRP A 117 -41.49 -30.15 0.31
CA TRP A 117 -41.95 -28.79 -0.01
C TRP A 117 -43.38 -28.74 -0.60
N THR A 118 -43.79 -29.78 -1.34
CA THR A 118 -45.13 -29.84 -1.93
C THR A 118 -46.23 -29.97 -0.89
N ALA A 119 -45.98 -30.65 0.23
CA ALA A 119 -46.96 -30.78 1.31
C ALA A 119 -46.88 -29.59 2.29
N THR A 120 -45.68 -29.06 2.53
CA THR A 120 -45.43 -27.98 3.49
C THR A 120 -44.60 -26.84 2.89
N PRO A 121 -45.18 -25.98 2.01
CA PRO A 121 -44.45 -24.89 1.33
C PRO A 121 -44.22 -23.68 2.26
N ARG A 122 -43.44 -23.89 3.32
CA ARG A 122 -43.11 -22.90 4.36
C ARG A 122 -41.67 -23.12 4.86
N ILE A 123 -41.02 -22.12 5.43
CA ILE A 123 -39.68 -22.25 6.02
C ILE A 123 -39.51 -21.42 7.30
N GLY A 124 -40.38 -20.44 7.55
CA GLY A 124 -40.30 -19.51 8.66
C GLY A 124 -40.31 -20.19 10.03
N ASP A 125 -41.02 -21.30 10.19
CA ASP A 125 -41.01 -22.11 11.42
C ASP A 125 -39.67 -22.79 11.68
N VAL A 126 -38.98 -23.27 10.63
CA VAL A 126 -37.64 -23.85 10.74
C VAL A 126 -36.64 -22.77 11.12
N ILE A 127 -36.73 -21.59 10.49
CA ILE A 127 -35.81 -20.48 10.78
C ILE A 127 -36.08 -19.87 12.16
N GLN A 128 -37.32 -19.90 12.67
CA GLN A 128 -37.59 -19.51 14.06
C GLN A 128 -36.82 -20.36 15.07
N LYS A 129 -36.56 -21.64 14.77
CA LYS A 129 -35.76 -22.51 15.64
C LYS A 129 -34.27 -22.16 15.62
N LEU A 130 -33.75 -21.55 14.55
CA LEU A 130 -32.37 -21.05 14.47
C LEU A 130 -32.15 -19.87 15.42
N ALA A 131 -33.11 -18.95 15.50
CA ALA A 131 -32.90 -17.65 16.13
C ALA A 131 -32.47 -17.67 17.62
N PRO A 132 -32.98 -18.57 18.50
CA PRO A 132 -32.46 -18.69 19.87
C PRO A 132 -30.97 -19.05 19.94
N PHE A 133 -30.46 -19.79 18.96
CA PHE A 133 -29.07 -20.26 18.92
C PHE A 133 -28.12 -19.22 18.35
N LEU A 134 -28.60 -18.21 17.61
CA LEU A 134 -27.76 -17.12 17.10
C LEU A 134 -27.02 -16.37 18.22
N LYS A 135 -27.51 -16.43 19.47
CA LYS A 135 -26.80 -15.90 20.63
C LYS A 135 -25.42 -16.53 20.83
N MET A 136 -25.19 -17.79 20.44
CA MET A 136 -23.88 -18.43 20.59
C MET A 136 -22.79 -17.75 19.73
N TYR A 137 -23.16 -17.12 18.62
CA TYR A 137 -22.22 -16.39 17.78
C TYR A 137 -21.65 -15.14 18.47
N SER A 138 -22.36 -14.57 19.45
CA SER A 138 -21.83 -13.43 20.21
C SER A 138 -20.54 -13.76 20.95
N GLU A 139 -20.45 -14.97 21.51
CA GLU A 139 -19.26 -15.47 22.21
C GLU A 139 -18.12 -15.71 21.23
N TYR A 140 -18.41 -16.31 20.07
CA TYR A 140 -17.42 -16.50 19.00
C TYR A 140 -16.81 -15.17 18.55
N VAL A 141 -17.66 -14.21 18.19
CA VAL A 141 -17.23 -12.90 17.67
C VAL A 141 -16.52 -12.08 18.73
N LYS A 142 -17.01 -12.07 19.99
CA LYS A 142 -16.35 -11.36 21.10
C LYS A 142 -14.92 -11.85 21.34
N ASN A 143 -14.65 -13.12 21.08
CA ASN A 143 -13.33 -13.72 21.25
C ASN A 143 -12.45 -13.64 19.99
N PHE A 144 -12.99 -13.18 18.87
CA PHE A 144 -12.33 -13.26 17.56
C PHE A 144 -11.00 -12.49 17.51
N GLU A 145 -10.95 -11.26 18.04
CA GLU A 145 -9.72 -10.45 18.08
C GLU A 145 -8.60 -11.17 18.83
N ARG A 146 -8.90 -11.65 20.04
CA ARG A 146 -7.96 -12.43 20.87
C ARG A 146 -7.53 -13.73 20.17
N ALA A 147 -8.45 -14.41 19.49
CA ALA A 147 -8.15 -15.61 18.74
C ALA A 147 -7.16 -15.34 17.59
N ALA A 148 -7.35 -14.24 16.85
CA ALA A 148 -6.45 -13.83 15.78
C ALA A 148 -5.04 -13.49 16.30
N GLU A 149 -4.94 -12.77 17.42
CA GLU A 149 -3.66 -12.45 18.07
C GLU A 149 -2.90 -13.70 18.52
N LEU A 150 -3.60 -14.64 19.17
CA LEU A 150 -3.01 -15.91 19.60
C LEU A 150 -2.57 -16.73 18.39
N LEU A 151 -3.41 -16.81 17.36
CA LEU A 151 -3.09 -17.53 16.14
C LEU A 151 -1.82 -16.99 15.48
N ALA A 152 -1.70 -15.66 15.33
CA ALA A 152 -0.49 -15.02 14.81
C ALA A 152 0.74 -15.30 15.69
N THR A 153 0.59 -15.14 17.01
CA THR A 153 1.66 -15.34 17.99
C THR A 153 2.20 -16.77 17.97
N TRP A 154 1.33 -17.77 17.96
CA TRP A 154 1.73 -19.18 18.03
C TRP A 154 2.20 -19.74 16.68
N THR A 155 1.70 -19.18 15.57
CA THR A 155 2.23 -19.48 14.23
C THR A 155 3.67 -19.00 14.09
N ASP A 156 4.02 -17.84 14.65
CA ASP A 156 5.39 -17.31 14.61
C ASP A 156 6.32 -18.02 15.62
N LYS A 157 5.84 -18.26 16.85
CA LYS A 157 6.68 -18.79 17.94
C LYS A 157 6.87 -20.29 17.94
N CYS A 158 5.95 -21.07 17.36
CA CYS A 158 5.94 -22.52 17.51
C CYS A 158 5.93 -23.23 16.14
N PRO A 159 7.08 -23.77 15.69
CA PRO A 159 7.17 -24.50 14.42
C PRO A 159 6.18 -25.67 14.31
N ALA A 160 5.96 -26.42 15.39
CA ALA A 160 5.01 -27.53 15.41
C ALA A 160 3.55 -27.06 15.21
N PHE A 161 3.21 -25.89 15.72
CA PHE A 161 1.89 -25.28 15.51
C PHE A 161 1.72 -24.83 14.04
N GLN A 162 2.75 -24.17 13.51
CA GLN A 162 2.79 -23.69 12.13
C GLN A 162 2.76 -24.84 11.11
N GLU A 163 3.45 -25.95 11.38
CA GLU A 163 3.47 -27.13 10.50
C GLU A 163 2.08 -27.74 10.34
N VAL A 164 1.32 -27.89 11.45
CA VAL A 164 -0.05 -28.43 11.40
C VAL A 164 -0.94 -27.54 10.55
N ILE A 165 -0.87 -26.21 10.74
CA ILE A 165 -1.64 -25.25 9.97
C ILE A 165 -1.27 -25.30 8.49
N ALA A 166 0.02 -25.22 8.16
CA ALA A 166 0.51 -25.22 6.78
C ALA A 166 0.11 -26.51 6.04
N ARG A 167 0.21 -27.67 6.71
CA ARG A 167 -0.21 -28.96 6.17
C ARG A 167 -1.70 -28.96 5.82
N ILE A 168 -2.57 -28.50 6.72
CA ILE A 168 -4.02 -28.49 6.46
C ILE A 168 -4.36 -27.47 5.36
N GLN A 169 -3.74 -26.28 5.37
CA GLN A 169 -3.95 -25.26 4.34
C GLN A 169 -3.54 -25.71 2.94
N SER A 170 -2.54 -26.60 2.84
CA SER A 170 -2.14 -27.20 1.56
C SER A 170 -3.10 -28.26 1.02
N SER A 171 -4.09 -28.68 1.82
CA SER A 171 -5.08 -29.69 1.40
C SER A 171 -6.16 -29.09 0.50
N GLU A 172 -6.69 -29.92 -0.39
CA GLU A 172 -7.79 -29.54 -1.30
C GLU A 172 -9.04 -29.09 -0.52
N ALA A 173 -9.29 -29.66 0.66
CA ALA A 173 -10.38 -29.28 1.54
C ALA A 173 -10.31 -27.82 2.02
N SER A 174 -9.09 -27.25 2.15
CA SER A 174 -8.92 -25.84 2.52
C SER A 174 -9.24 -24.88 1.37
N GLY A 175 -9.32 -25.37 0.13
CA GLY A 175 -9.54 -24.52 -1.05
C GLY A 175 -8.43 -23.49 -1.26
N SER A 176 -7.20 -23.79 -0.81
CA SER A 176 -6.03 -22.89 -0.76
C SER A 176 -6.16 -21.66 0.16
N LEU A 177 -7.25 -21.54 0.93
CA LEU A 177 -7.47 -20.43 1.84
C LEU A 177 -6.76 -20.64 3.19
N THR A 178 -6.45 -19.56 3.90
CA THR A 178 -5.83 -19.58 5.23
C THR A 178 -6.81 -19.99 6.34
N LEU A 179 -6.32 -20.49 7.47
CA LEU A 179 -7.19 -20.77 8.65
C LEU A 179 -7.94 -19.51 9.07
N GLN A 180 -7.24 -18.39 9.14
CA GLN A 180 -7.78 -17.07 9.42
C GLN A 180 -8.98 -16.72 8.54
N HIS A 181 -8.91 -17.05 7.25
CA HIS A 181 -10.00 -16.81 6.31
C HIS A 181 -11.23 -17.64 6.67
N HIS A 182 -11.06 -18.94 6.90
CA HIS A 182 -12.18 -19.81 7.28
C HIS A 182 -12.82 -19.36 8.60
N MET A 183 -12.05 -18.83 9.55
CA MET A 183 -12.56 -18.34 10.82
C MET A 183 -13.54 -17.16 10.67
N LEU A 184 -13.57 -16.46 9.52
CA LEU A 184 -14.54 -15.39 9.22
C LEU A 184 -15.91 -15.91 8.78
N GLU A 185 -16.01 -17.14 8.26
CA GLU A 185 -17.26 -17.67 7.70
C GLU A 185 -18.43 -17.68 8.69
N PRO A 186 -18.26 -18.06 9.97
CA PRO A 186 -19.34 -18.00 10.96
C PRO A 186 -19.89 -16.58 11.16
N VAL A 187 -19.02 -15.58 11.12
CA VAL A 187 -19.40 -14.17 11.27
C VAL A 187 -20.24 -13.73 10.06
N GLN A 188 -19.86 -14.17 8.86
CA GLN A 188 -20.55 -13.81 7.61
C GLN A 188 -21.91 -14.51 7.43
N ARG A 189 -22.14 -15.65 8.10
CA ARG A 189 -23.37 -16.41 7.90
C ARG A 189 -24.62 -15.70 8.45
N ILE A 190 -24.49 -14.96 9.55
CA ILE A 190 -25.65 -14.28 10.18
C ILE A 190 -26.28 -13.24 9.24
N PRO A 191 -25.52 -12.29 8.66
CA PRO A 191 -26.09 -11.36 7.67
C PRO A 191 -26.71 -12.06 6.46
N ARG A 192 -26.17 -13.21 6.03
CA ARG A 192 -26.72 -13.98 4.89
C ARG A 192 -28.11 -14.51 5.18
N TYR A 193 -28.37 -15.04 6.39
CA TYR A 193 -29.71 -15.48 6.78
C TYR A 193 -30.73 -14.33 6.74
N GLU A 194 -30.34 -13.14 7.20
CA GLU A 194 -31.22 -11.96 7.17
C GLU A 194 -31.62 -11.59 5.73
N LEU A 195 -30.67 -11.62 4.79
CA LEU A 195 -30.91 -11.27 3.39
C LEU A 195 -31.81 -12.27 2.68
N LEU A 196 -31.48 -13.57 2.79
CA LEU A 196 -32.26 -14.64 2.18
C LEU A 196 -33.69 -14.64 2.71
N LEU A 197 -33.86 -14.43 4.02
CA LEU A 197 -35.20 -14.38 4.62
C LEU A 197 -35.98 -13.11 4.23
N LYS A 198 -35.31 -11.96 4.08
CA LYS A 198 -35.94 -10.74 3.54
C LYS A 198 -36.41 -10.94 2.11
N GLU A 199 -35.57 -11.55 1.27
CA GLU A 199 -35.92 -11.87 -0.11
C GLU A 199 -37.09 -12.85 -0.15
N TYR A 200 -37.05 -13.91 0.68
CA TYR A 200 -38.12 -14.88 0.81
C TYR A 200 -39.45 -14.22 1.16
N VAL A 201 -39.49 -13.39 2.21
CA VAL A 201 -40.71 -12.66 2.63
C VAL A 201 -41.26 -11.74 1.52
N GLN A 202 -40.39 -11.16 0.68
CA GLN A 202 -40.82 -10.33 -0.46
C GLN A 202 -41.39 -11.15 -1.62
N LYS A 203 -40.95 -12.39 -1.77
CA LYS A 203 -41.36 -13.30 -2.85
C LYS A 203 -42.52 -14.22 -2.46
N LEU A 204 -42.88 -14.26 -1.18
CA LEU A 204 -44.05 -15.00 -0.72
C LEU A 204 -45.36 -14.49 -1.37
N PRO A 205 -46.25 -15.39 -1.80
CA PRO A 205 -47.60 -15.02 -2.21
C PRO A 205 -48.37 -14.26 -1.11
N ALA A 206 -49.25 -13.34 -1.51
CA ALA A 206 -49.98 -12.46 -0.56
C ALA A 206 -50.82 -13.19 0.51
N GLN A 207 -51.21 -14.45 0.26
CA GLN A 207 -51.93 -15.30 1.21
C GLN A 207 -51.12 -16.56 1.60
N ALA A 208 -49.79 -16.49 1.53
CA ALA A 208 -48.95 -17.60 1.93
C ALA A 208 -49.09 -17.87 3.44
N PRO A 209 -49.27 -19.14 3.85
CA PRO A 209 -49.40 -19.50 5.27
C PRO A 209 -48.16 -19.14 6.10
N ASP A 210 -47.00 -18.99 5.45
CA ASP A 210 -45.72 -18.70 6.10
C ASP A 210 -45.43 -17.21 6.29
N GLN A 211 -46.28 -16.30 5.79
CA GLN A 211 -46.02 -14.85 5.85
C GLN A 211 -45.75 -14.37 7.28
N ALA A 212 -46.60 -14.77 8.24
CA ALA A 212 -46.47 -14.37 9.64
C ALA A 212 -45.23 -14.98 10.31
N ASP A 213 -44.98 -16.26 10.04
CA ASP A 213 -43.87 -17.00 10.64
C ASP A 213 -42.51 -16.57 10.08
N ALA A 214 -42.43 -16.25 8.78
CA ALA A 214 -41.22 -15.74 8.14
C ALA A 214 -40.91 -14.29 8.59
N GLN A 215 -41.93 -13.44 8.75
CA GLN A 215 -41.73 -12.09 9.32
C GLN A 215 -41.27 -12.15 10.78
N LYS A 216 -41.84 -13.07 11.57
CA LYS A 216 -41.42 -13.29 12.96
C LYS A 216 -39.99 -13.82 13.03
N ALA A 217 -39.64 -14.81 12.20
CA ALA A 217 -38.27 -15.30 12.08
C ALA A 217 -37.29 -14.16 11.76
N LEU A 218 -37.65 -13.26 10.84
CA LEU A 218 -36.82 -12.14 10.45
C LEU A 218 -36.58 -11.17 11.61
N ALA A 219 -37.63 -10.84 12.37
CA ALA A 219 -37.51 -10.01 13.56
C ALA A 219 -36.62 -10.67 14.64
N MET A 220 -36.73 -11.99 14.81
CA MET A 220 -35.91 -12.73 15.78
C MET A 220 -34.43 -12.79 15.38
N ILE A 221 -34.11 -13.02 14.10
CA ILE A 221 -32.73 -12.97 13.59
C ILE A 221 -32.13 -11.58 13.82
N PHE A 222 -32.89 -10.54 13.47
CA PHE A 222 -32.47 -9.15 13.65
C PHE A 222 -32.22 -8.81 15.13
N SER A 223 -33.09 -9.27 16.03
CA SER A 223 -32.94 -9.07 17.47
C SER A 223 -31.74 -9.84 18.05
N ALA A 224 -31.53 -11.10 17.63
CA ALA A 224 -30.41 -11.90 18.11
C ALA A 224 -29.05 -11.31 17.69
N ALA A 225 -28.96 -10.72 16.50
CA ALA A 225 -27.78 -9.99 16.05
C ALA A 225 -27.50 -8.73 16.89
N GLN A 226 -28.53 -8.06 17.44
CA GLN A 226 -28.39 -6.84 18.25
C GLN A 226 -27.88 -7.06 19.68
N HIS A 227 -28.00 -8.27 20.24
CA HIS A 227 -27.69 -8.52 21.65
C HIS A 227 -26.19 -8.49 22.00
N SER A 228 -25.30 -8.05 21.11
CA SER A 228 -23.85 -7.96 21.39
C SER A 228 -23.18 -6.81 20.65
N ASN A 229 -23.36 -5.58 21.15
CA ASN A 229 -22.80 -4.36 20.55
C ASN A 229 -21.31 -4.42 20.18
N ALA A 230 -20.46 -5.02 21.01
CA ALA A 230 -19.03 -5.19 20.69
C ALA A 230 -18.78 -6.19 19.55
N ALA A 231 -19.57 -7.28 19.49
CA ALA A 231 -19.52 -8.24 18.40
C ALA A 231 -20.07 -7.65 17.09
N ILE A 232 -21.07 -6.77 17.18
CA ILE A 232 -21.60 -6.05 16.02
C ILE A 232 -20.53 -5.12 15.46
N THR A 233 -19.85 -4.34 16.29
CA THR A 233 -18.76 -3.46 15.84
C THR A 233 -17.62 -4.24 15.21
N GLU A 234 -17.22 -5.38 15.79
CA GLU A 234 -16.18 -6.23 15.21
C GLU A 234 -16.65 -6.89 13.90
N MET A 235 -17.92 -7.28 13.81
CA MET A 235 -18.53 -7.78 12.58
C MET A 235 -18.60 -6.71 11.49
N GLU A 236 -18.94 -5.46 11.83
CA GLU A 236 -18.91 -4.32 10.92
C GLU A 236 -17.48 -4.06 10.42
N ARG A 237 -16.49 -4.08 11.32
CA ARG A 237 -15.07 -3.91 10.99
C ARG A 237 -14.58 -5.00 10.03
N LEU A 238 -14.86 -6.26 10.33
CA LEU A 238 -14.48 -7.40 9.49
C LEU A 238 -15.20 -7.37 8.14
N GLN A 239 -16.44 -6.89 8.09
CA GLN A 239 -17.17 -6.72 6.85
C GLN A 239 -16.59 -5.60 5.98
N GLU A 240 -16.23 -4.45 6.57
CA GLU A 240 -15.54 -3.37 5.85
C GLU A 240 -14.19 -3.84 5.29
N LEU A 241 -13.42 -4.56 6.09
CA LEU A 241 -12.16 -5.18 5.66
C LEU A 241 -12.39 -6.17 4.50
N TRP A 242 -13.44 -6.97 4.59
CA TRP A 242 -13.80 -7.91 3.54
C TRP A 242 -14.18 -7.21 2.22
N GLU A 243 -14.92 -6.10 2.27
CA GLU A 243 -15.21 -5.29 1.07
C GLU A 243 -13.92 -4.81 0.39
N VAL A 244 -12.90 -4.46 1.18
CA VAL A 244 -11.59 -4.08 0.66
C VAL A 244 -10.92 -5.28 -0.03
N TYR A 245 -10.93 -6.46 0.59
CA TYR A 245 -10.33 -7.66 -0.01
C TYR A 245 -11.02 -8.13 -1.28
N GLN A 246 -12.34 -8.02 -1.36
CA GLN A 246 -13.07 -8.29 -2.60
C GLN A 246 -12.65 -7.33 -3.72
N ARG A 247 -12.46 -6.04 -3.40
CA ARG A 247 -11.94 -5.07 -4.38
C ARG A 247 -10.50 -5.38 -4.81
N LEU A 248 -9.72 -6.04 -3.97
CA LEU A 248 -8.34 -6.48 -4.24
C LEU A 248 -8.25 -7.86 -4.91
N GLY A 249 -9.35 -8.61 -4.99
CA GLY A 249 -9.41 -9.91 -5.67
C GLY A 249 -9.15 -11.13 -4.80
N LEU A 250 -9.17 -10.97 -3.46
CA LEU A 250 -9.01 -12.08 -2.49
C LEU A 250 -7.72 -12.89 -2.67
N GLU A 251 -6.59 -12.24 -2.97
CA GLU A 251 -5.29 -12.95 -3.01
C GLU A 251 -4.89 -13.43 -1.60
N ASP A 252 -4.51 -14.70 -1.48
CA ASP A 252 -4.34 -15.44 -0.21
C ASP A 252 -3.32 -14.81 0.75
N ASP A 253 -2.31 -14.10 0.24
CA ASP A 253 -1.25 -13.48 1.03
C ASP A 253 -1.63 -12.12 1.65
N ILE A 254 -2.76 -11.55 1.25
CA ILE A 254 -3.22 -10.21 1.68
C ILE A 254 -4.32 -10.30 2.75
N VAL A 255 -5.06 -11.42 2.78
CA VAL A 255 -6.21 -11.61 3.65
C VAL A 255 -5.76 -12.03 5.05
N ASP A 256 -5.88 -11.12 6.01
CA ASP A 256 -5.60 -11.32 7.43
C ASP A 256 -6.65 -10.55 8.25
N PRO A 257 -7.47 -11.22 9.09
CA PRO A 257 -8.47 -10.60 9.93
C PRO A 257 -7.93 -9.61 10.97
N SER A 258 -6.65 -9.72 11.33
CA SER A 258 -5.97 -8.75 12.20
C SER A 258 -5.62 -7.44 11.48
N ASN A 259 -5.82 -7.38 10.16
CA ASN A 259 -5.61 -6.16 9.42
C ASN A 259 -6.69 -5.14 9.74
N THR A 260 -6.26 -3.89 9.83
CA THR A 260 -7.15 -2.74 9.94
C THR A 260 -6.79 -1.77 8.84
N LEU A 261 -7.77 -1.40 8.01
CA LEU A 261 -7.58 -0.39 6.99
C LEU A 261 -7.42 0.97 7.68
N LEU A 262 -6.25 1.58 7.54
CA LEU A 262 -5.96 2.90 8.10
C LEU A 262 -6.34 4.02 7.13
N ARG A 263 -6.08 3.79 5.84
CA ARG A 263 -6.38 4.77 4.79
C ARG A 263 -6.42 4.12 3.43
N GLU A 264 -7.26 4.64 2.54
CA GLU A 264 -7.24 4.30 1.12
C GLU A 264 -7.43 5.55 0.26
N GLY A 265 -7.01 5.50 -1.00
CA GLY A 265 -7.28 6.58 -1.93
C GLY A 265 -6.43 6.60 -3.19
N PRO A 266 -6.81 7.45 -4.16
CA PRO A 266 -6.07 7.62 -5.40
C PRO A 266 -4.76 8.38 -5.15
N VAL A 267 -3.73 8.03 -5.91
CA VAL A 267 -2.45 8.74 -5.96
C VAL A 267 -1.90 8.70 -7.39
N LEU A 268 -0.96 9.59 -7.68
CA LEU A 268 -0.22 9.57 -8.94
C LEU A 268 1.17 8.99 -8.69
N LYS A 269 1.54 7.91 -9.38
CA LYS A 269 2.92 7.41 -9.36
C LYS A 269 3.78 8.23 -10.29
N ILE A 270 4.85 8.81 -9.75
CA ILE A 270 5.91 9.43 -10.54
C ILE A 270 6.80 8.31 -11.10
N SER A 271 7.02 8.33 -12.40
CA SER A 271 7.86 7.35 -13.09
C SER A 271 9.26 7.90 -13.29
N PHE A 272 10.28 7.07 -13.09
CA PHE A 272 11.65 7.45 -13.44
C PHE A 272 11.90 7.43 -14.96
N ARG A 273 11.02 6.80 -15.77
CA ARG A 273 11.16 6.72 -17.25
C ARG A 273 10.18 7.59 -18.02
N ARG A 274 8.97 7.80 -17.48
CA ARG A 274 7.88 8.51 -18.17
C ARG A 274 7.75 9.92 -17.59
N SER A 275 7.33 10.85 -18.44
CA SER A 275 7.07 12.23 -18.03
C SER A 275 5.84 12.34 -17.15
N ASP A 276 4.79 11.62 -17.51
CA ASP A 276 3.47 11.87 -16.95
C ASP A 276 3.23 10.91 -15.77
N PRO A 277 2.79 11.45 -14.62
CA PRO A 277 2.41 10.62 -13.49
C PRO A 277 1.26 9.68 -13.85
N MET A 278 1.27 8.47 -13.30
CA MET A 278 0.28 7.45 -13.61
C MET A 278 -0.73 7.29 -12.47
N GLU A 279 -2.02 7.29 -12.78
CA GLU A 279 -3.07 7.05 -11.79
C GLU A 279 -3.00 5.67 -11.15
N ARG A 280 -3.01 5.66 -9.82
CA ARG A 280 -2.87 4.48 -8.97
C ARG A 280 -3.74 4.63 -7.75
N TYR A 281 -3.81 3.56 -6.98
CA TYR A 281 -4.60 3.53 -5.74
C TYR A 281 -3.78 2.89 -4.64
N LEU A 282 -3.87 3.44 -3.43
CA LEU A 282 -3.21 2.90 -2.25
C LEU A 282 -4.24 2.35 -1.27
N PHE A 283 -3.88 1.25 -0.62
CA PHE A 283 -4.51 0.75 0.59
C PHE A 283 -3.44 0.64 1.66
N LEU A 284 -3.53 1.46 2.70
CA LEU A 284 -2.67 1.39 3.88
C LEU A 284 -3.40 0.64 4.98
N PHE A 285 -2.85 -0.51 5.33
CA PHE A 285 -3.22 -1.29 6.51
C PHE A 285 -2.23 -1.02 7.65
N ASN A 286 -2.58 -1.49 8.85
CA ASN A 286 -1.73 -1.46 10.03
C ASN A 286 -0.38 -2.18 9.87
N ASN A 287 -0.26 -3.18 8.99
CA ASN A 287 0.97 -3.96 8.78
C ASN A 287 1.59 -3.82 7.37
N MET A 288 0.85 -3.32 6.39
CA MET A 288 1.31 -3.22 5.00
C MET A 288 0.68 -2.06 4.22
N LEU A 289 1.40 -1.56 3.23
CA LEU A 289 0.90 -0.64 2.20
C LEU A 289 0.84 -1.38 0.86
N LEU A 290 -0.35 -1.40 0.25
CA LEU A 290 -0.59 -1.95 -1.07
C LEU A 290 -0.67 -0.84 -2.11
N TYR A 291 0.15 -0.98 -3.14
CA TYR A 291 0.15 -0.13 -4.32
C TYR A 291 -0.52 -0.86 -5.49
N CYS A 292 -1.62 -0.30 -5.96
CA CYS A 292 -2.54 -0.98 -6.86
C CYS A 292 -2.78 -0.23 -8.18
N VAL A 293 -3.11 -1.01 -9.21
CA VAL A 293 -3.58 -0.52 -10.51
C VAL A 293 -5.09 -0.74 -10.60
N PRO A 294 -5.89 0.29 -10.94
CA PRO A 294 -7.32 0.12 -11.20
C PRO A 294 -7.55 -0.82 -12.39
N ARG A 295 -8.57 -1.70 -12.29
CA ARG A 295 -9.08 -2.52 -13.38
C ARG A 295 -10.44 -2.00 -13.82
N VAL A 296 -10.65 -1.93 -15.14
CA VAL A 296 -11.94 -1.55 -15.71
C VAL A 296 -12.79 -2.82 -15.87
N ILE A 297 -13.50 -3.22 -14.81
CA ILE A 297 -14.48 -4.31 -14.84
C ILE A 297 -15.71 -3.93 -14.00
N GLN A 298 -16.91 -4.33 -14.45
CA GLN A 298 -18.18 -4.06 -13.75
C GLN A 298 -18.41 -5.00 -12.55
N VAL A 299 -17.75 -6.16 -12.50
CA VAL A 299 -17.91 -7.19 -11.45
C VAL A 299 -16.58 -7.90 -11.21
N GLY A 300 -16.08 -7.94 -9.97
CA GLY A 300 -14.84 -8.64 -9.58
C GLY A 300 -13.79 -7.74 -8.93
N ALA A 301 -12.52 -8.13 -8.97
CA ALA A 301 -11.41 -7.35 -8.40
C ALA A 301 -11.22 -6.00 -9.10
N HIS A 302 -11.61 -4.91 -8.44
CA HIS A 302 -11.47 -3.54 -8.96
C HIS A 302 -10.02 -3.08 -9.03
N PHE A 303 -9.14 -3.67 -8.23
CA PHE A 303 -7.74 -3.30 -8.12
C PHE A 303 -6.86 -4.53 -8.23
N GLN A 304 -5.75 -4.40 -8.96
CA GLN A 304 -4.68 -5.38 -8.97
C GLN A 304 -3.50 -4.86 -8.15
N VAL A 305 -3.03 -5.66 -7.21
CA VAL A 305 -1.83 -5.34 -6.43
C VAL A 305 -0.60 -5.45 -7.34
N ARG A 306 0.22 -4.39 -7.33
CA ARG A 306 1.49 -4.35 -8.07
C ARG A 306 2.69 -4.42 -7.15
N THR A 307 2.56 -3.81 -5.98
CA THR A 307 3.62 -3.79 -4.98
C THR A 307 3.01 -3.83 -3.60
N ARG A 308 3.51 -4.73 -2.76
CA ARG A 308 3.31 -4.72 -1.31
C ARG A 308 4.56 -4.15 -0.65
N ILE A 309 4.38 -3.26 0.31
CA ILE A 309 5.43 -2.74 1.18
C ILE A 309 5.01 -3.02 2.62
N ASP A 310 5.75 -3.86 3.33
CA ASP A 310 5.49 -4.04 4.75
C ASP A 310 5.82 -2.77 5.51
N VAL A 311 4.95 -2.39 6.45
CA VAL A 311 5.13 -1.19 7.28
C VAL A 311 6.37 -1.36 8.18
N ALA A 312 6.71 -2.59 8.54
CA ALA A 312 7.93 -2.91 9.28
C ALA A 312 9.20 -2.53 8.48
N GLY A 313 9.87 -1.46 8.91
CA GLY A 313 11.04 -0.91 8.22
C GLY A 313 10.69 -0.08 6.97
N MET A 314 9.44 0.35 6.85
CA MET A 314 9.02 1.37 5.88
C MET A 314 9.50 2.74 6.35
N LYS A 315 9.99 3.57 5.41
CA LYS A 315 10.35 4.98 5.64
C LYS A 315 9.51 5.86 4.74
N VAL A 316 8.95 6.95 5.28
CA VAL A 316 8.16 7.93 4.52
C VAL A 316 8.78 9.32 4.66
N ARG A 317 8.88 10.07 3.56
CA ARG A 317 9.40 11.44 3.58
C ARG A 317 8.79 12.31 2.50
N LYS A 318 8.70 13.62 2.76
CA LYS A 318 8.30 14.61 1.76
C LYS A 318 9.41 14.81 0.73
N LEU A 319 9.05 15.10 -0.51
CA LEU A 319 9.99 15.41 -1.59
C LEU A 319 9.83 16.88 -2.01
N PRO A 320 10.86 17.72 -1.84
CA PRO A 320 10.88 19.04 -2.48
C PRO A 320 11.23 18.86 -3.95
N ASP A 321 10.22 18.58 -4.78
CA ASP A 321 10.38 18.39 -6.22
C ASP A 321 9.82 19.61 -6.99
N ALA A 322 10.67 20.24 -7.80
CA ALA A 322 10.31 21.42 -8.58
C ALA A 322 9.37 21.12 -9.76
N GLU A 323 9.33 19.87 -10.24
CA GLU A 323 8.48 19.42 -11.35
C GLU A 323 7.14 18.86 -10.82
N PHE A 324 7.16 18.17 -9.67
CA PHE A 324 5.99 17.53 -9.09
C PHE A 324 5.70 18.05 -7.67
N SER A 325 4.84 19.06 -7.59
CA SER A 325 4.33 19.55 -6.31
C SER A 325 3.60 18.45 -5.53
N HIS A 326 3.59 18.58 -4.21
CA HIS A 326 2.91 17.67 -3.28
C HIS A 326 3.37 16.21 -3.41
N SER A 327 4.65 16.01 -3.69
CA SER A 327 5.26 14.70 -3.84
C SER A 327 5.88 14.18 -2.53
N PHE A 328 5.84 12.86 -2.38
CA PHE A 328 6.36 12.15 -1.23
C PHE A 328 6.93 10.79 -1.66
N LEU A 329 7.87 10.29 -0.86
CA LEU A 329 8.54 9.00 -1.07
C LEU A 329 8.09 8.02 0.00
N VAL A 330 7.72 6.82 -0.43
CA VAL A 330 7.55 5.66 0.46
C VAL A 330 8.61 4.61 0.10
N SER A 331 9.48 4.30 1.05
CA SER A 331 10.58 3.35 0.88
C SER A 331 10.40 2.15 1.78
N GLY A 332 10.12 0.98 1.19
CA GLY A 332 10.21 -0.31 1.86
C GLY A 332 11.63 -0.87 1.83
N LYS A 333 11.82 -2.11 2.28
CA LYS A 333 13.09 -2.85 2.13
C LYS A 333 13.38 -3.18 0.66
N GLN A 334 12.41 -3.77 -0.03
CA GLN A 334 12.60 -4.29 -1.38
C GLN A 334 12.19 -3.33 -2.49
N ARG A 335 11.37 -2.31 -2.20
CA ARG A 335 10.73 -1.45 -3.20
C ARG A 335 10.57 -0.02 -2.67
N THR A 336 10.67 0.94 -3.57
CA THR A 336 10.54 2.37 -3.28
C THR A 336 9.60 3.02 -4.30
N LEU A 337 8.71 3.89 -3.82
CA LEU A 337 7.65 4.53 -4.61
C LEU A 337 7.73 6.05 -4.44
N GLU A 338 7.90 6.77 -5.56
CA GLU A 338 7.67 8.23 -5.64
C GLU A 338 6.22 8.47 -6.04
N LEU A 339 5.51 9.22 -5.20
CA LEU A 339 4.08 9.43 -5.29
C LEU A 339 3.77 10.92 -5.23
N GLN A 340 2.70 11.32 -5.91
CA GLN A 340 2.15 12.67 -5.91
C GLN A 340 0.68 12.61 -5.49
N ALA A 341 0.32 13.48 -4.54
CA ALA A 341 -1.06 13.67 -4.11
C ALA A 341 -1.74 14.78 -4.93
N ARG A 342 -3.07 14.89 -4.84
CA ARG A 342 -3.83 15.91 -5.59
C ARG A 342 -3.73 17.30 -4.93
N SER A 343 -3.44 17.34 -3.64
CA SER A 343 -3.28 18.56 -2.86
C SER A 343 -2.22 18.40 -1.78
N GLN A 344 -1.78 19.53 -1.22
CA GLN A 344 -0.87 19.54 -0.07
C GLN A 344 -1.49 18.85 1.14
N GLU A 345 -2.79 19.05 1.39
CA GLU A 345 -3.51 18.40 2.49
C GLU A 345 -3.53 16.89 2.33
N GLU A 346 -3.82 16.37 1.12
CA GLU A 346 -3.79 14.94 0.86
C GLU A 346 -2.39 14.36 1.05
N MET A 347 -1.34 15.04 0.58
CA MET A 347 0.05 14.63 0.79
C MET A 347 0.37 14.53 2.28
N LEU A 348 0.07 15.58 3.05
CA LEU A 348 0.32 15.61 4.48
C LEU A 348 -0.43 14.50 5.20
N SER A 349 -1.69 14.28 4.83
CA SER A 349 -2.53 13.24 5.41
C SER A 349 -2.03 11.83 5.09
N TRP A 350 -1.50 11.58 3.88
CA TRP A 350 -0.84 10.32 3.53
C TRP A 350 0.45 10.09 4.33
N VAL A 351 1.32 11.10 4.40
CA VAL A 351 2.59 11.03 5.15
C VAL A 351 2.32 10.77 6.63
N GLN A 352 1.35 11.47 7.23
CA GLN A 352 0.96 11.28 8.62
C GLN A 352 0.38 9.88 8.87
N ALA A 353 -0.50 9.38 8.00
CA ALA A 353 -1.07 8.05 8.15
C ALA A 353 0.01 6.95 8.06
N CYS A 354 0.95 7.08 7.13
CA CYS A 354 2.07 6.15 7.01
C CYS A 354 2.98 6.20 8.25
N GLN A 355 3.31 7.40 8.73
CA GLN A 355 4.15 7.56 9.92
C GLN A 355 3.48 6.98 11.17
N ALA A 356 2.19 7.27 11.39
CA ALA A 356 1.45 6.71 12.52
C ALA A 356 1.40 5.17 12.49
N ALA A 357 1.31 4.56 11.31
CA ALA A 357 1.37 3.11 11.16
C ALA A 357 2.76 2.55 11.52
N ILE A 358 3.83 3.22 11.09
CA ILE A 358 5.22 2.86 11.43
C ILE A 358 5.43 2.92 12.94
N ASP A 359 5.07 4.05 13.56
CA ASP A 359 5.24 4.28 15.00
C ASP A 359 4.48 3.23 15.84
N GLN A 360 3.29 2.81 15.40
CA GLN A 360 2.52 1.77 16.08
C GLN A 360 3.20 0.40 16.05
N ILE A 361 3.79 0.01 14.91
CA ILE A 361 4.54 -1.24 14.80
C ILE A 361 5.81 -1.18 15.65
N GLU A 362 6.53 -0.06 15.61
CA GLU A 362 7.75 0.11 16.40
C GLU A 362 7.46 0.02 17.88
N LYS A 363 6.44 0.74 18.37
CA LYS A 363 6.00 0.66 19.77
C LYS A 363 5.60 -0.76 20.18
N ARG A 364 4.88 -1.48 19.32
CA ARG A 364 4.51 -2.89 19.57
C ARG A 364 5.76 -3.78 19.66
N ASN A 365 6.72 -3.58 18.77
CA ASN A 365 7.96 -4.34 18.73
C ASN A 365 8.88 -4.00 19.92
N GLU A 366 8.92 -2.75 20.38
CA GLU A 366 9.64 -2.34 21.59
C GLU A 366 9.02 -2.98 22.83
N THR A 367 7.69 -2.97 22.95
CA THR A 367 6.97 -3.65 24.04
C THR A 367 7.28 -5.15 24.03
N PHE A 368 7.39 -5.75 22.84
CA PHE A 368 7.79 -7.14 22.66
C PHE A 368 9.25 -7.40 23.03
N LYS A 369 10.19 -6.53 22.62
CA LYS A 369 11.61 -6.62 22.95
C LYS A 369 11.85 -6.45 24.45
N ALA A 370 11.20 -5.49 25.09
CA ALA A 370 11.26 -5.25 26.54
C ALA A 370 10.71 -6.43 27.35
N ALA A 371 9.75 -7.19 26.80
CA ALA A 371 9.24 -8.41 27.43
C ALA A 371 10.17 -9.63 27.26
N CYS A 372 11.15 -9.57 26.35
CA CYS A 372 12.03 -10.71 26.03
C CYS A 372 13.51 -10.48 26.39
N GLN A 373 13.97 -9.25 26.62
CA GLN A 373 15.38 -8.93 26.88
C GLN A 373 15.56 -7.78 27.88
N GLY A 374 16.52 -7.95 28.81
CA GLY A 374 17.01 -6.92 29.74
C GLY A 374 17.80 -5.79 29.04
N PRO A 375 18.27 -4.78 29.80
CA PRO A 375 18.52 -3.44 29.28
C PRO A 375 19.94 -3.27 28.72
N GLU A 376 20.10 -3.30 27.39
CA GLU A 376 21.16 -2.64 26.63
C GLU A 376 20.56 -2.33 25.25
N GLY A 377 20.62 -1.17 24.62
CA GLY A 377 21.45 0.03 24.72
C GLY A 377 21.26 0.70 23.36
N GLY A 378 20.59 1.85 23.33
CA GLY A 378 20.26 2.54 22.09
C GLY A 378 21.50 3.20 21.46
N ALA A 379 21.52 3.29 20.13
CA ALA A 379 22.46 4.13 19.41
C ALA A 379 21.76 4.84 18.24
N GLN A 380 22.11 6.12 18.11
CA GLN A 380 21.48 7.18 17.33
C GLN A 380 21.43 6.93 15.81
N GLU A 381 20.28 7.23 15.22
CA GLU A 381 20.10 7.39 13.77
C GLU A 381 20.56 8.78 13.32
N GLN A 382 21.82 8.94 12.89
CA GLN A 382 22.19 10.11 12.08
C GLN A 382 23.48 9.95 11.24
N GLU A 383 23.65 8.86 10.48
CA GLU A 383 24.73 8.78 9.46
C GLU A 383 24.47 7.78 8.28
N LEU A 384 23.22 7.40 8.04
CA LEU A 384 22.89 6.17 7.28
C LEU A 384 22.42 6.37 5.83
N GLN A 385 23.19 7.05 4.96
CA GLN A 385 22.99 6.89 3.50
C GLN A 385 24.00 5.93 2.86
N SER A 386 25.19 5.78 3.46
CA SER A 386 26.22 4.84 2.95
C SER A 386 26.05 3.41 3.49
N GLU A 387 25.41 3.23 4.65
CA GLU A 387 25.32 1.93 5.33
C GLU A 387 24.22 0.99 4.81
N GLU A 388 23.25 1.49 4.03
CA GLU A 388 22.16 0.65 3.50
C GLU A 388 22.37 0.18 2.05
N LEU A 389 23.55 0.43 1.45
CA LEU A 389 23.82 0.06 0.06
C LEU A 389 23.66 -1.46 -0.14
N GLY A 390 22.73 -1.86 -1.01
CA GLY A 390 22.41 -3.27 -1.25
C GLY A 390 21.59 -3.96 -0.16
N LEU A 391 21.37 -3.32 1.00
CA LEU A 391 20.44 -3.78 2.04
C LEU A 391 19.00 -3.34 1.79
N ARG A 392 18.82 -2.21 1.07
CA ARG A 392 17.51 -1.65 0.70
C ARG A 392 17.51 -1.20 -0.77
N ALA A 393 16.34 -1.24 -1.40
CA ALA A 393 16.16 -0.73 -2.76
C ALA A 393 16.34 0.80 -2.81
N PRO A 394 17.16 1.34 -3.73
CA PRO A 394 17.43 2.77 -3.79
C PRO A 394 16.26 3.54 -4.41
N GLN A 395 16.24 4.87 -4.20
CA GLN A 395 15.49 5.79 -5.03
C GLN A 395 16.19 5.93 -6.39
N TRP A 396 15.44 5.83 -7.48
CA TRP A 396 16.01 5.87 -8.83
C TRP A 396 16.02 7.30 -9.36
N VAL A 397 17.16 7.74 -9.88
CA VAL A 397 17.26 9.05 -10.54
C VAL A 397 16.47 9.02 -11.85
N ARG A 398 15.59 10.00 -12.06
CA ARG A 398 14.74 10.06 -13.26
C ARG A 398 15.59 10.29 -14.51
N ASP A 399 15.26 9.61 -15.62
CA ASP A 399 16.03 9.67 -16.87
C ASP A 399 16.15 11.09 -17.45
N LYS A 400 15.13 11.93 -17.24
CA LYS A 400 15.09 13.33 -17.67
C LYS A 400 15.98 14.26 -16.84
N MET A 401 16.30 13.87 -15.61
CA MET A 401 17.13 14.68 -14.72
C MET A 401 18.62 14.58 -15.06
N VAL A 402 19.00 13.70 -16.00
CA VAL A 402 20.39 13.39 -16.35
C VAL A 402 20.59 13.32 -17.86
N THR A 403 21.60 14.04 -18.33
CA THR A 403 22.02 14.02 -19.74
C THR A 403 23.31 13.23 -19.94
N MET A 404 24.03 12.92 -18.86
CA MET A 404 25.31 12.23 -18.89
C MET A 404 25.39 11.07 -17.89
N CYS A 405 26.31 10.14 -18.16
CA CYS A 405 26.59 9.04 -17.23
C CYS A 405 27.12 9.58 -15.90
N MET A 406 26.46 9.26 -14.78
CA MET A 406 26.86 9.71 -13.43
C MET A 406 28.13 9.03 -12.88
N ARG A 407 28.93 8.38 -13.74
CA ARG A 407 30.21 7.76 -13.40
C ARG A 407 31.33 8.33 -14.27
N CYS A 408 31.29 8.07 -15.57
CA CYS A 408 32.31 8.56 -16.51
C CYS A 408 31.98 9.89 -17.19
N GLN A 409 30.86 10.54 -16.84
CA GLN A 409 30.43 11.86 -17.35
C GLN A 409 30.20 11.94 -18.88
N GLY A 410 30.31 10.81 -19.60
CA GLY A 410 30.05 10.79 -21.04
C GLY A 410 28.56 11.01 -21.34
N PRO A 411 28.21 11.87 -22.31
CA PRO A 411 26.82 12.23 -22.62
C PRO A 411 26.06 11.02 -23.17
N PHE A 412 24.81 10.86 -22.74
CA PHE A 412 23.94 9.80 -23.26
C PHE A 412 23.46 10.12 -24.67
N ASN A 413 23.31 9.08 -25.51
CA ASN A 413 22.70 9.19 -26.83
C ASN A 413 21.95 7.90 -27.18
N ALA A 414 20.97 7.99 -28.08
CA ALA A 414 20.01 6.89 -28.34
C ALA A 414 20.64 5.62 -28.95
N LEU A 415 21.76 5.75 -29.66
CA LEU A 415 22.34 4.68 -30.46
C LEU A 415 23.51 3.97 -29.76
N THR A 416 24.47 4.71 -29.21
CA THR A 416 25.75 4.16 -28.74
C THR A 416 25.92 4.19 -27.22
N ARG A 417 25.20 5.07 -26.51
CA ARG A 417 25.35 5.25 -25.05
C ARG A 417 23.99 5.40 -24.38
N ARG A 418 23.30 4.27 -24.24
CA ARG A 418 21.97 4.16 -23.61
C ARG A 418 22.06 4.29 -22.09
N ARG A 419 20.93 4.67 -21.47
CA ARG A 419 20.76 4.84 -20.02
C ARG A 419 20.47 3.50 -19.35
N HIS A 420 21.11 3.26 -18.21
CA HIS A 420 20.86 2.12 -17.33
C HIS A 420 20.88 2.57 -15.87
N HIS A 421 20.02 2.03 -15.02
CA HIS A 421 20.07 2.31 -13.58
C HIS A 421 20.92 1.28 -12.83
N CYS A 422 21.77 1.77 -11.94
CA CYS A 422 22.41 0.96 -10.91
C CYS A 422 21.35 0.48 -9.91
N ARG A 423 21.25 -0.83 -9.67
CA ARG A 423 20.28 -1.38 -8.71
C ARG A 423 20.66 -1.09 -7.26
N ALA A 424 21.92 -0.78 -6.96
CA ALA A 424 22.36 -0.49 -5.60
C ALA A 424 22.16 0.99 -5.21
N CYS A 425 22.58 1.95 -6.06
CA CYS A 425 22.50 3.39 -5.74
C CYS A 425 21.46 4.18 -6.54
N GLY A 426 20.78 3.57 -7.52
CA GLY A 426 19.74 4.24 -8.33
C GLY A 426 20.26 5.21 -9.40
N TYR A 427 21.57 5.44 -9.49
CA TYR A 427 22.17 6.35 -10.48
C TYR A 427 22.01 5.87 -11.92
N VAL A 428 21.94 6.82 -12.85
CA VAL A 428 21.91 6.55 -14.29
C VAL A 428 23.31 6.50 -14.87
N VAL A 429 23.65 5.35 -15.43
CA VAL A 429 24.98 4.96 -15.88
C VAL A 429 24.93 4.34 -17.28
N CYS A 430 26.04 4.38 -18.00
CA CYS A 430 26.16 3.70 -19.29
C CYS A 430 26.49 2.20 -19.10
N ALA A 431 26.39 1.42 -20.18
CA ALA A 431 26.69 -0.01 -20.15
C ALA A 431 28.10 -0.30 -19.62
N ARG A 432 29.12 0.45 -20.10
CA ARG A 432 30.51 0.28 -19.66
C ARG A 432 30.72 0.52 -18.16
N CYS A 433 30.07 1.55 -17.59
CA CYS A 433 30.19 1.85 -16.17
C CYS A 433 29.34 0.94 -15.27
N SER A 434 28.55 0.05 -15.84
CA SER A 434 27.61 -0.81 -15.10
C SER A 434 27.60 -2.24 -15.58
N ASP A 435 28.70 -2.73 -16.16
CA ASP A 435 28.79 -4.10 -16.67
C ASP A 435 28.92 -5.14 -15.54
N TYR A 436 28.94 -4.67 -14.30
CA TYR A 436 29.15 -5.47 -13.10
C TYR A 436 27.83 -5.96 -12.50
N ARG A 437 27.91 -7.09 -11.79
CA ARG A 437 26.80 -7.64 -11.01
C ARG A 437 27.23 -7.93 -9.59
N ALA A 438 26.43 -7.47 -8.62
CA ALA A 438 26.62 -7.75 -7.20
C ALA A 438 25.33 -8.32 -6.60
N GLU A 439 25.47 -9.14 -5.57
CA GLU A 439 24.36 -9.67 -4.78
C GLU A 439 23.79 -8.56 -3.90
N LEU A 440 22.48 -8.34 -3.97
CA LEU A 440 21.80 -7.32 -3.18
C LEU A 440 20.86 -8.03 -2.20
N LYS A 441 21.07 -7.82 -0.90
CA LYS A 441 20.28 -8.48 0.16
C LYS A 441 18.79 -8.17 0.05
N TYR A 442 18.43 -6.96 -0.41
CA TYR A 442 17.03 -6.59 -0.57
C TYR A 442 16.30 -7.34 -1.70
N ASP A 443 17.03 -7.96 -2.63
CA ASP A 443 16.49 -8.71 -3.77
C ASP A 443 16.90 -10.18 -3.67
N ASP A 444 16.82 -10.74 -2.46
CA ASP A 444 17.11 -12.14 -2.13
C ASP A 444 18.51 -12.59 -2.56
N ASN A 445 19.50 -11.70 -2.39
CA ASN A 445 20.89 -11.88 -2.84
C ASN A 445 21.03 -12.19 -4.34
N ARG A 446 20.04 -11.84 -5.16
CA ARG A 446 20.12 -12.04 -6.60
C ARG A 446 21.18 -11.13 -7.23
N PRO A 447 22.00 -11.62 -8.18
CA PRO A 447 23.02 -10.82 -8.85
C PRO A 447 22.42 -9.77 -9.78
N ASN A 448 22.51 -8.51 -9.37
CA ASN A 448 21.88 -7.37 -10.01
C ASN A 448 22.90 -6.42 -10.65
N ARG A 449 22.50 -5.72 -11.71
CA ARG A 449 23.36 -4.74 -12.41
C ARG A 449 23.72 -3.60 -11.46
N VAL A 450 25.01 -3.38 -11.23
CA VAL A 450 25.51 -2.29 -10.40
C VAL A 450 26.59 -1.51 -11.13
N CYS A 451 26.75 -0.24 -10.79
CA CYS A 451 27.89 0.53 -11.28
C CYS A 451 29.19 0.06 -10.63
N PHE A 452 30.33 0.39 -11.24
CA PHE A 452 31.67 0.06 -10.73
C PHE A 452 31.83 0.35 -9.24
N ASP A 453 31.59 1.59 -8.81
CA ASP A 453 31.77 2.02 -7.42
C ASP A 453 30.97 1.16 -6.43
N CYS A 454 29.72 0.82 -6.78
CA CYS A 454 28.88 -0.04 -5.94
C CYS A 454 29.34 -1.50 -5.98
N TYR A 455 29.86 -1.99 -7.11
CA TYR A 455 30.44 -3.34 -7.18
C TYR A 455 31.64 -3.46 -6.26
N THR A 456 32.57 -2.49 -6.33
CA THR A 456 33.75 -2.43 -5.47
C THR A 456 33.36 -2.37 -4.00
N PHE A 457 32.39 -1.52 -3.64
CA PHE A 457 31.90 -1.41 -2.26
C PHE A 457 31.24 -2.71 -1.77
N LEU A 458 30.34 -3.31 -2.56
CA LEU A 458 29.56 -4.47 -2.14
C LEU A 458 30.36 -5.77 -2.10
N THR A 459 31.38 -5.91 -2.97
CA THR A 459 32.15 -7.16 -3.11
C THR A 459 33.55 -7.07 -2.51
N GLY A 460 34.04 -5.87 -2.19
CA GLY A 460 35.42 -5.65 -1.78
C GLY A 460 36.46 -5.86 -2.90
N ASN A 461 36.02 -6.17 -4.13
CA ASN A 461 36.92 -6.41 -5.26
C ASN A 461 37.38 -5.09 -5.86
N VAL A 462 38.67 -4.78 -5.67
CA VAL A 462 39.34 -3.69 -6.36
C VAL A 462 39.86 -4.23 -7.69
N LEU A 463 39.11 -4.01 -8.78
CA LEU A 463 39.62 -4.29 -10.13
C LEU A 463 40.72 -3.25 -10.48
N PRO A 464 41.72 -3.61 -11.31
CA PRO A 464 42.74 -2.67 -11.75
C PRO A 464 42.08 -1.46 -12.42
N GLU A 465 42.33 -0.27 -11.86
CA GLU A 465 41.84 0.96 -12.45
C GLU A 465 42.59 1.24 -13.76
N ASP A 466 41.89 1.28 -14.89
CA ASP A 466 42.33 2.10 -16.04
C ASP A 466 42.14 3.58 -15.63
N LYS A 467 43.04 4.07 -14.77
CA LYS A 467 43.03 5.47 -14.32
C LYS A 467 43.87 6.31 -15.29
N GLU A 468 43.21 7.01 -16.21
CA GLU A 468 43.55 8.42 -16.38
C GLU A 468 43.00 9.14 -15.14
N ASP A 469 43.86 9.34 -14.14
CA ASP A 469 43.56 10.15 -12.96
C ASP A 469 43.46 11.63 -13.42
N ARG A 470 42.32 11.99 -14.03
CA ARG A 470 42.01 13.39 -14.34
C ARG A 470 41.71 14.08 -13.02
N ARG A 471 42.65 14.92 -12.57
CA ARG A 471 42.41 15.87 -11.48
C ARG A 471 41.06 16.53 -11.69
N ARG A 472 40.22 16.56 -10.64
CA ARG A 472 38.87 17.15 -10.70
C ARG A 472 38.96 18.57 -11.22
N GLY A 473 38.49 18.79 -12.45
CA GLY A 473 38.45 20.12 -13.05
C GLY A 473 37.39 20.99 -12.38
N ILE A 474 37.50 22.31 -12.52
CA ILE A 474 36.54 23.29 -11.94
C ILE A 474 35.07 23.02 -12.33
N LEU A 475 34.84 22.32 -13.45
CA LEU A 475 33.49 21.97 -13.94
C LEU A 475 32.95 20.65 -13.37
N GLU A 476 33.76 19.85 -12.68
CA GLU A 476 33.35 18.55 -12.09
C GLU A 476 32.68 18.73 -10.72
N LYS A 477 31.80 19.73 -10.63
CA LYS A 477 30.92 19.96 -9.50
C LYS A 477 29.53 19.39 -9.84
N GLY A 478 28.90 18.69 -8.90
CA GLY A 478 27.58 18.11 -9.12
C GLY A 478 26.47 19.16 -9.06
N ALA A 479 25.47 19.04 -9.92
CA ALA A 479 24.26 19.88 -9.91
C ALA A 479 23.42 19.73 -8.64
N SER A 480 23.60 18.62 -7.91
CA SER A 480 22.88 18.21 -6.72
C SER A 480 23.33 18.96 -5.46
N ALA A 481 23.15 20.28 -5.46
CA ALA A 481 23.03 21.05 -4.25
C ALA A 481 21.53 21.32 -4.06
N GLY A 482 20.89 20.62 -3.10
CA GLY A 482 19.48 20.83 -2.77
C GLY A 482 19.19 22.29 -2.37
N PRO A 483 17.91 22.65 -2.13
CA PRO A 483 17.56 24.01 -1.72
C PRO A 483 18.36 24.51 -0.49
N ASP A 484 18.81 23.60 0.38
CA ASP A 484 19.58 23.91 1.59
C ASP A 484 21.11 24.01 1.36
N GLN A 485 21.59 23.72 0.15
CA GLN A 485 23.02 23.73 -0.22
C GLN A 485 23.33 24.71 -1.37
N SER A 486 22.30 25.37 -1.90
CA SER A 486 22.39 26.38 -2.95
C SER A 486 21.81 27.70 -2.49
N LEU A 487 22.50 28.81 -2.76
CA LEU A 487 21.94 30.15 -2.58
C LEU A 487 20.72 30.37 -3.50
N VAL A 488 20.81 29.83 -4.72
CA VAL A 488 19.71 29.78 -5.68
C VAL A 488 19.96 28.67 -6.70
N CYS A 489 18.90 27.94 -7.05
CA CYS A 489 18.92 26.97 -8.15
C CYS A 489 17.56 26.88 -8.84
N SER A 490 17.54 26.91 -10.17
CA SER A 490 16.34 26.69 -10.98
C SER A 490 16.71 26.51 -12.45
N PHE A 491 15.72 26.20 -13.29
CA PHE A 491 15.89 26.35 -14.73
C PHE A 491 15.91 27.83 -15.12
N LEU A 492 16.82 28.19 -16.02
CA LEU A 492 16.84 29.46 -16.75
C LEU A 492 17.00 29.19 -18.24
N GLN A 493 16.39 30.02 -19.07
CA GLN A 493 16.61 29.99 -20.51
C GLN A 493 17.75 30.95 -20.87
N LEU A 494 18.79 30.46 -21.54
CA LEU A 494 19.88 31.30 -22.02
C LEU A 494 19.49 31.86 -23.39
N VAL A 495 19.55 33.19 -23.55
CA VAL A 495 19.15 33.93 -24.75
C VAL A 495 20.36 34.72 -25.28
N GLY A 496 20.50 34.86 -26.60
CA GLY A 496 21.54 35.70 -27.21
C GLY A 496 22.03 35.21 -28.58
N ASP A 497 22.95 35.95 -29.20
CA ASP A 497 23.40 35.73 -30.58
C ASP A 497 24.00 34.33 -30.84
N ARG A 498 24.55 33.69 -29.80
CA ARG A 498 25.06 32.30 -29.88
C ARG A 498 23.99 31.22 -29.79
N TRP A 499 22.77 31.54 -29.34
CA TRP A 499 21.72 30.56 -29.04
C TRP A 499 20.34 30.87 -29.65
N GLY A 500 20.16 32.05 -30.27
CA GLY A 500 18.92 32.47 -30.91
C GLY A 500 17.82 32.93 -29.93
N LYS A 501 16.63 33.26 -30.47
CA LYS A 501 15.48 33.78 -29.70
C LYS A 501 14.81 32.74 -28.78
N SER A 502 15.08 31.45 -28.99
CA SER A 502 14.60 30.34 -28.16
C SER A 502 15.79 29.46 -27.75
N GLY A 503 16.77 30.06 -27.08
CA GLY A 503 17.98 29.36 -26.67
C GLY A 503 17.72 28.25 -25.63
N PRO A 504 18.75 27.44 -25.34
CA PRO A 504 18.62 26.23 -24.54
C PRO A 504 18.27 26.55 -23.09
N ARG A 505 17.45 25.66 -22.50
CA ARG A 505 17.07 25.71 -21.09
C ARG A 505 18.13 24.96 -20.29
N GLY A 506 18.78 25.65 -19.35
CA GLY A 506 19.83 25.10 -18.49
C GLY A 506 19.43 25.11 -17.03
N TRP A 507 19.88 24.12 -16.26
CA TRP A 507 19.76 24.13 -14.81
C TRP A 507 20.90 24.96 -14.23
N CYS A 508 20.57 26.09 -13.63
CA CYS A 508 21.54 27.07 -13.12
C CYS A 508 21.62 26.96 -11.60
N VAL A 509 22.83 27.00 -11.04
CA VAL A 509 23.08 26.88 -9.60
C VAL A 509 24.17 27.84 -9.15
N ILE A 510 23.93 28.57 -8.06
CA ILE A 510 24.97 29.24 -7.26
C ILE A 510 25.04 28.50 -5.92
N PRO A 511 26.08 27.69 -5.68
CA PRO A 511 26.16 26.85 -4.49
C PRO A 511 26.71 27.63 -3.28
N HIS A 512 26.37 27.21 -2.05
CA HIS A 512 26.81 27.90 -0.83
C HIS A 512 28.33 27.82 -0.61
N ASP A 513 28.95 26.71 -1.01
CA ASP A 513 30.40 26.45 -0.86
C ASP A 513 31.25 27.13 -1.96
N ASP A 514 30.62 27.68 -2.99
CA ASP A 514 31.28 28.49 -4.02
C ASP A 514 30.33 29.60 -4.52
N PRO A 515 30.05 30.60 -3.66
CA PRO A 515 28.98 31.59 -3.85
C PRO A 515 29.28 32.62 -4.94
N LEU A 516 30.51 32.64 -5.46
CA LEU A 516 30.97 33.61 -6.45
C LEU A 516 30.92 33.06 -7.89
N VAL A 517 30.45 31.83 -8.08
CA VAL A 517 30.44 31.17 -9.39
C VAL A 517 29.04 30.63 -9.70
N LEU A 518 28.55 30.98 -10.89
CA LEU A 518 27.34 30.40 -11.46
C LEU A 518 27.69 29.17 -12.28
N TYR A 519 27.13 28.01 -11.90
CA TYR A 519 27.27 26.77 -12.66
C TYR A 519 26.02 26.54 -13.51
N VAL A 520 26.22 26.24 -14.80
CA VAL A 520 25.13 25.94 -15.74
C VAL A 520 25.25 24.48 -16.19
N TYR A 521 24.23 23.70 -15.88
CA TYR A 521 24.11 22.28 -16.19
C TYR A 521 23.08 22.06 -17.29
N ALA A 522 23.23 20.98 -18.05
CA ALA A 522 22.21 20.57 -19.01
C ALA A 522 21.00 19.95 -18.31
N ALA A 523 21.18 19.30 -17.15
CA ALA A 523 20.09 18.82 -16.31
C ALA A 523 20.41 18.84 -14.79
N PRO A 524 19.37 18.80 -13.91
CA PRO A 524 19.52 19.02 -12.47
C PRO A 524 20.30 17.96 -11.67
N GLN A 525 20.54 16.78 -12.23
CA GLN A 525 21.31 15.70 -11.58
C GLN A 525 22.61 15.39 -12.33
N ASP A 526 23.04 16.27 -13.25
CA ASP A 526 24.32 16.12 -13.94
C ASP A 526 25.48 16.33 -12.95
N VAL A 527 26.49 15.47 -13.03
CA VAL A 527 27.67 15.48 -12.14
C VAL A 527 28.80 16.39 -12.63
N ARG A 528 28.56 17.12 -13.73
CA ARG A 528 29.51 18.04 -14.36
C ARG A 528 28.75 19.19 -15.02
N ALA A 529 29.19 20.41 -14.76
CA ALA A 529 28.64 21.61 -15.38
C ALA A 529 29.03 21.69 -16.86
N HIS A 530 28.11 22.20 -17.69
CA HIS A 530 28.40 22.51 -19.09
C HIS A 530 29.32 23.73 -19.18
N THR A 531 29.06 24.74 -18.36
CA THR A 531 29.88 25.95 -18.22
C THR A 531 29.78 26.51 -16.81
N SER A 532 30.78 27.30 -16.42
CA SER A 532 30.80 28.07 -15.17
C SER A 532 31.08 29.53 -15.49
N ILE A 533 30.37 30.45 -14.84
CA ILE A 533 30.54 31.90 -15.00
C ILE A 533 30.99 32.47 -13.65
N PRO A 534 32.23 32.96 -13.52
CA PRO A 534 32.66 33.66 -12.31
C PRO A 534 31.89 34.98 -12.24
N LEU A 535 31.16 35.23 -11.16
CA LEU A 535 30.25 36.37 -11.05
C LEU A 535 30.94 37.65 -10.56
N LEU A 536 32.13 37.53 -9.94
CA LEU A 536 32.84 38.66 -9.35
C LEU A 536 33.08 39.79 -10.37
N GLY A 537 32.54 40.97 -10.08
CA GLY A 537 32.65 42.16 -10.93
C GLY A 537 31.75 42.19 -12.17
N TYR A 538 30.78 41.28 -12.30
CA TYR A 538 29.72 41.39 -13.30
C TYR A 538 28.69 42.46 -12.91
N GLN A 539 28.14 43.16 -13.89
CA GLN A 539 27.00 44.05 -13.70
C GLN A 539 25.71 43.32 -14.09
N VAL A 540 24.73 43.30 -13.19
CA VAL A 540 23.40 42.74 -13.45
C VAL A 540 22.52 43.87 -13.97
N THR A 541 22.03 43.75 -15.21
CA THR A 541 21.18 44.76 -15.84
C THR A 541 19.80 44.17 -16.17
N THR A 542 18.80 45.04 -16.30
CA THR A 542 17.47 44.66 -16.79
C THR A 542 17.56 44.24 -18.25
N GLY A 543 16.80 43.22 -18.64
CA GLY A 543 16.73 42.79 -20.03
C GLY A 543 16.20 43.88 -20.97
N PRO A 544 16.35 43.72 -22.29
CA PRO A 544 15.81 44.66 -23.28
C PRO A 544 14.31 44.90 -23.06
N GLN A 545 13.84 46.15 -23.23
CA GLN A 545 12.45 46.53 -22.97
C GLN A 545 11.47 45.62 -23.73
N GLY A 546 10.69 44.81 -23.00
CA GLY A 546 9.66 43.95 -23.58
C GLY A 546 9.24 42.71 -22.77
N ASP A 547 10.10 42.12 -21.93
CA ASP A 547 9.75 40.95 -21.09
C ASP A 547 10.32 41.11 -19.66
N PRO A 548 9.47 41.23 -18.61
CA PRO A 548 9.91 41.45 -17.23
C PRO A 548 10.68 40.27 -16.62
N ARG A 549 10.66 39.11 -17.27
CA ARG A 549 11.36 37.89 -16.81
C ARG A 549 12.82 37.82 -17.26
N VAL A 550 13.29 38.80 -18.03
CA VAL A 550 14.62 38.79 -18.65
C VAL A 550 15.60 39.67 -17.87
N PHE A 551 16.82 39.19 -17.68
CA PHE A 551 17.91 39.93 -17.07
C PHE A 551 19.24 39.60 -17.76
N GLN A 552 20.23 40.47 -17.61
CA GLN A 552 21.51 40.37 -18.29
C GLN A 552 22.69 40.45 -17.32
N LEU A 553 23.75 39.70 -17.62
CA LEU A 553 25.05 39.80 -16.96
C LEU A 553 26.06 40.36 -17.96
N GLN A 554 26.72 41.47 -17.59
CA GLN A 554 27.69 42.15 -18.44
C GLN A 554 29.02 42.36 -17.72
N GLN A 555 30.12 41.96 -18.36
CA GLN A 555 31.48 42.28 -17.90
C GLN A 555 32.46 42.27 -19.08
N SER A 556 33.23 43.35 -19.27
CA SER A 556 34.36 43.41 -20.21
C SER A 556 34.08 42.84 -21.61
N GLY A 557 32.90 43.16 -22.18
CA GLY A 557 32.47 42.70 -23.51
C GLY A 557 31.77 41.34 -23.55
N GLN A 558 31.71 40.60 -22.44
CA GLN A 558 30.86 39.41 -22.31
C GLN A 558 29.45 39.82 -21.89
N LEU A 559 28.45 39.29 -22.60
CA LEU A 559 27.04 39.50 -22.32
C LEU A 559 26.32 38.16 -22.28
N TYR A 560 25.67 37.86 -21.15
CA TYR A 560 24.78 36.70 -21.00
C TYR A 560 23.37 37.21 -20.74
N THR A 561 22.39 36.77 -21.53
CA THR A 561 20.98 37.08 -21.29
C THR A 561 20.28 35.84 -20.76
N PHE A 562 19.61 35.99 -19.63
CA PHE A 562 18.83 34.93 -18.98
C PHE A 562 17.36 35.30 -18.94
N LYS A 563 16.50 34.31 -19.10
CA LYS A 563 15.06 34.43 -18.92
C LYS A 563 14.57 33.43 -17.89
N ALA A 564 13.92 33.94 -16.84
CA ALA A 564 13.27 33.13 -15.82
C ALA A 564 11.84 32.73 -16.22
N GLU A 565 11.28 31.76 -15.51
CA GLU A 565 9.92 31.28 -15.73
C GLU A 565 8.86 32.30 -15.26
N THR A 566 9.10 32.91 -14.09
CA THR A 566 8.24 33.94 -13.48
C THR A 566 9.03 35.19 -13.11
N GLU A 567 8.33 36.29 -12.83
CA GLU A 567 8.93 37.56 -12.44
C GLU A 567 9.54 37.50 -11.02
N GLU A 568 8.90 36.77 -10.11
CA GLU A 568 9.39 36.52 -8.75
C GLU A 568 10.72 35.75 -8.80
N LEU A 569 10.78 34.71 -9.64
CA LEU A 569 12.01 33.92 -9.84
C LEU A 569 13.13 34.78 -10.42
N ARG A 570 12.82 35.66 -11.39
CA ARG A 570 13.77 36.66 -11.92
C ARG A 570 14.30 37.56 -10.79
N GLY A 571 13.43 38.06 -9.92
CA GLY A 571 13.81 38.89 -8.77
C GLY A 571 14.80 38.18 -7.83
N ARG A 572 14.53 36.92 -7.51
CA ARG A 572 15.44 36.09 -6.69
C ARG A 572 16.81 35.91 -7.34
N TRP A 573 16.85 35.62 -8.64
CA TRP A 573 18.10 35.46 -9.39
C TRP A 573 18.92 36.74 -9.46
N VAL A 574 18.29 37.88 -9.75
CA VAL A 574 18.98 39.17 -9.80
C VAL A 574 19.62 39.50 -8.45
N LYS A 575 18.86 39.37 -7.35
CA LYS A 575 19.37 39.60 -5.99
C LYS A 575 20.56 38.70 -5.66
N ALA A 576 20.49 37.41 -6.02
CA ALA A 576 21.58 36.46 -5.77
C ALA A 576 22.83 36.79 -6.60
N MET A 577 22.66 37.16 -7.88
CA MET A 577 23.78 37.49 -8.77
C MET A 577 24.43 38.83 -8.42
N GLU A 578 23.67 39.84 -8.00
CA GLU A 578 24.22 41.13 -7.52
C GLU A 578 25.06 40.93 -6.25
N ARG A 579 24.58 40.09 -5.32
CA ARG A 579 25.34 39.72 -4.12
C ARG A 579 26.66 39.04 -4.49
N ALA A 580 26.60 37.99 -5.31
CA ALA A 580 27.79 37.29 -5.78
C ALA A 580 28.77 38.21 -6.54
N ALA A 581 28.25 39.12 -7.37
CA ALA A 581 29.07 40.05 -8.15
C ALA A 581 29.79 41.10 -7.29
N SER A 582 29.19 41.50 -6.17
CA SER A 582 29.83 42.39 -5.18
C SER A 582 30.90 41.71 -4.32
N GLY A 583 31.13 40.40 -4.51
CA GLY A 583 32.11 39.64 -3.75
C GLY A 583 31.61 39.17 -2.39
N TRP A 584 30.28 39.19 -2.17
CA TRP A 584 29.68 38.72 -0.93
C TRP A 584 29.90 37.20 -0.77
N THR A 585 30.35 36.79 0.40
CA THR A 585 30.45 35.38 0.81
C THR A 585 29.57 35.15 2.05
N PRO A 586 28.81 34.04 2.12
CA PRO A 586 28.06 33.72 3.33
C PRO A 586 29.06 33.44 4.45
N SER A 587 29.11 34.34 5.43
CA SER A 587 29.71 34.05 6.73
C SER A 587 28.79 33.07 7.48
N ARG A 588 29.34 32.30 8.44
CA ARG A 588 28.66 31.28 9.28
C ARG A 588 27.18 31.58 9.64
N PRO A 589 26.36 30.54 9.90
CA PRO A 589 24.91 30.59 9.81
C PRO A 589 24.31 31.40 10.96
N ASP A 590 24.24 32.71 10.77
CA ASP A 590 23.45 33.62 11.60
C ASP A 590 23.26 34.94 10.85
N ASP A 591 22.61 34.87 9.69
CA ASP A 591 22.02 36.06 9.07
C ASP A 591 20.90 35.67 8.09
N GLY A 592 19.67 35.75 8.60
CA GLY A 592 18.45 36.08 7.86
C GLY A 592 18.06 35.18 6.69
N ASP A 593 17.17 34.23 6.99
CA ASP A 593 16.29 33.52 6.05
C ASP A 593 15.92 34.35 4.81
N LEU A 594 16.18 33.78 3.63
CA LEU A 594 15.53 34.18 2.38
C LEU A 594 14.34 33.25 2.07
N SER A 595 13.49 33.03 3.07
CA SER A 595 12.15 32.47 2.89
C SER A 595 11.13 33.59 3.03
N ASP A 596 10.84 34.24 1.89
CA ASP A 596 9.52 34.82 1.58
C ASP A 596 9.29 34.66 0.07
#